data_AF-A0A929JDD9-F1
#
_entry.id   AF-A0A929JDD9-F1
#
_cell.length_a   1.000
_cell.length_b   1.000
_cell.length_c   1.000
_cell.angle_alpha   90.00
_cell.angle_beta   90.00
_cell.angle_gamma   90.00
#
_symmetry.space_group_name_H-M   'P 1'
#
loop_
_entity.id
_entity.type
_entity.pdbx_description
1 polymer ?
#
loop_
_entity_poly.entity_id
_entity_poly.type
_entity_poly.pdbx_seq_one_letter_code
_entity_poly.pdbx_strand_id
1 'polypeptide(L)'
;QTRTEQHFLTGEKFLDYIAYMGCAPAVQFQTDDDGSDFCFIKIHQYDSAELIHSRIQTRAPHCPGCKKAVKNWQTNISSTQIHCDLCATTAGIENFDWRKMAGYAQLFIEITDIFPKEAIPQQILLDKLADITDTGWQYFYSCK
;
A
#
# COMPACT_ATOMS: atom_id res chain seq x y z
N GLN A 1 -2.02 19.84 4.57
CA GLN A 1 -2.22 18.86 3.49
C GLN A 1 -3.66 18.41 3.55
N THR A 2 -4.37 18.46 2.43
CA THR A 2 -5.75 18.01 2.38
C THR A 2 -5.74 16.52 2.03
N ARG A 3 -6.35 15.70 2.88
CA ARG A 3 -6.63 14.29 2.58
C ARG A 3 -8.13 14.18 2.34
N THR A 4 -8.51 13.82 1.13
CA THR A 4 -9.89 13.44 0.83
C THR A 4 -10.02 11.94 0.95
N GLU A 5 -11.06 11.49 1.65
CA GLU A 5 -11.34 10.08 1.86
C GLU A 5 -12.76 9.77 1.40
N GLN A 6 -12.89 8.71 0.62
CA GLN A 6 -14.17 8.18 0.14
C GLN A 6 -14.27 6.70 0.48
N HIS A 7 -15.45 6.24 0.87
CA HIS A 7 -15.71 4.85 1.26
C HIS A 7 -16.70 4.21 0.30
N PHE A 8 -16.44 2.96 -0.08
CA PHE A 8 -17.26 2.19 -0.99
C PHE A 8 -17.45 0.77 -0.48
N LEU A 9 -18.64 0.22 -0.66
CA LEU A 9 -18.87 -1.22 -0.47
C LEU A 9 -18.07 -2.02 -1.49
N THR A 10 -17.74 -3.26 -1.14
CA THR A 10 -17.15 -4.20 -2.08
C THR A 10 -18.17 -4.56 -3.16
N GLY A 11 -17.69 -4.75 -4.39
CA GLY A 11 -18.53 -5.15 -5.52
C GLY A 11 -18.61 -6.67 -5.69
N GLU A 12 -19.56 -7.14 -6.50
CA GLU A 12 -19.79 -8.58 -6.76
C GLU A 12 -18.53 -9.33 -7.26
N LYS A 13 -17.63 -8.62 -7.95
CA LYS A 13 -16.36 -9.16 -8.48
C LYS A 13 -15.16 -9.01 -7.54
N PHE A 14 -15.38 -8.61 -6.28
CA PHE A 14 -14.28 -8.36 -5.35
C PHE A 14 -13.35 -9.58 -5.20
N LEU A 15 -13.92 -10.78 -5.09
CA LEU A 15 -13.15 -12.03 -4.98
C LEU A 15 -12.46 -12.44 -6.29
N ASP A 16 -12.87 -11.90 -7.45
CA ASP A 16 -12.14 -12.06 -8.72
C ASP A 16 -10.85 -11.22 -8.74
N TYR A 17 -10.79 -10.18 -7.90
CA TYR A 17 -9.71 -9.20 -7.88
C TYR A 17 -8.78 -9.38 -6.69
N ILE A 18 -9.24 -9.98 -5.59
CA ILE A 18 -8.47 -10.19 -4.37
C ILE A 18 -8.39 -11.68 -4.06
N ALA A 19 -7.18 -12.22 -4.04
CA ALA A 19 -6.92 -13.60 -3.67
C ALA A 19 -6.63 -13.68 -2.17
N TYR A 20 -7.39 -14.51 -1.44
CA TYR A 20 -7.14 -14.78 -0.03
C TYR A 20 -6.27 -16.02 0.17
N MET A 21 -5.31 -15.92 1.08
CA MET A 21 -4.39 -17.00 1.45
C MET A 21 -4.93 -17.74 2.67
N GLY A 22 -5.77 -18.75 2.46
CA GLY A 22 -6.36 -19.56 3.53
C GLY A 22 -7.63 -20.31 3.11
N CYS A 23 -8.14 -21.21 3.96
CA CYS A 23 -9.21 -22.14 3.57
C CYS A 23 -10.64 -21.57 3.61
N ALA A 24 -10.87 -20.40 4.23
CA ALA A 24 -12.14 -19.64 4.18
C ALA A 24 -12.01 -18.45 5.14
N PRO A 25 -11.58 -17.27 4.69
CA PRO A 25 -11.63 -16.08 5.54
C PRO A 25 -13.10 -15.69 5.74
N ALA A 26 -13.51 -15.47 6.98
CA ALA A 26 -14.84 -15.00 7.33
C ALA A 26 -14.93 -13.49 7.04
N VAL A 27 -14.83 -13.11 5.77
CA VAL A 27 -14.90 -11.72 5.34
C VAL A 27 -16.36 -11.31 5.28
N GLN A 28 -16.75 -10.35 6.12
CA GLN A 28 -18.07 -9.74 6.04
C GLN A 28 -18.03 -8.63 5.00
N PHE A 29 -18.92 -8.69 4.00
CA PHE A 29 -19.02 -7.67 2.95
C PHE A 29 -20.21 -6.72 3.14
N GLN A 30 -21.02 -6.98 4.16
CA GLN A 30 -22.21 -6.21 4.49
C GLN A 30 -22.12 -5.76 5.95
N THR A 31 -22.79 -4.64 6.24
CA THR A 31 -22.99 -4.18 7.61
C THR A 31 -23.99 -5.10 8.29
N ASP A 32 -23.57 -5.83 9.32
CA ASP A 32 -24.51 -6.47 10.24
C ASP A 32 -24.99 -5.44 11.28
N ASP A 33 -26.24 -5.53 11.72
CA ASP A 33 -26.82 -4.66 12.76
C ASP A 33 -26.09 -4.78 14.12
N ASP A 34 -25.27 -5.81 14.29
CA ASP A 34 -24.50 -6.13 15.50
C ASP A 34 -23.18 -5.33 15.64
N GLY A 35 -22.85 -4.47 14.67
CA GLY A 35 -21.70 -3.56 14.77
C GLY A 35 -20.33 -4.23 14.58
N SER A 36 -20.27 -5.39 13.91
CA SER A 36 -19.02 -6.01 13.50
C SER A 36 -18.32 -5.21 12.40
N ASP A 37 -16.98 -5.22 12.42
CA ASP A 37 -16.17 -4.68 11.33
C ASP A 37 -16.44 -5.48 10.05
N PHE A 38 -16.54 -4.78 8.92
CA PHE A 38 -16.74 -5.38 7.61
C PHE A 38 -15.71 -4.85 6.60
N CYS A 39 -15.50 -5.59 5.52
CA CYS A 39 -14.58 -5.23 4.45
C CYS A 39 -15.22 -4.21 3.51
N PHE A 40 -14.54 -3.07 3.35
CA PHE A 40 -14.90 -2.01 2.42
C PHE A 40 -13.65 -1.39 1.82
N ILE A 41 -13.85 -0.58 0.78
CA ILE A 41 -12.77 0.08 0.05
C ILE A 41 -12.70 1.53 0.50
N LYS A 42 -11.49 2.00 0.84
CA LYS A 42 -11.22 3.43 1.01
C LYS A 42 -10.33 3.93 -0.12
N ILE A 43 -10.69 5.07 -0.68
CA ILE A 43 -9.82 5.81 -1.59
C ILE A 43 -9.26 7.00 -0.82
N HIS A 44 -7.93 7.09 -0.74
CA HIS A 44 -7.24 8.24 -0.17
C HIS A 44 -6.59 9.03 -1.30
N GLN A 45 -6.94 10.31 -1.39
CA GLN A 45 -6.33 11.25 -2.33
C GLN A 45 -5.61 12.37 -1.57
N TYR A 46 -4.42 12.68 -2.03
CA TYR A 46 -3.53 13.70 -1.47
C TYR A 46 -3.15 14.73 -2.55
N ASP A 47 -2.95 15.98 -2.14
CA ASP A 47 -2.51 17.06 -3.04
C ASP A 47 -1.08 16.85 -3.58
N SER A 48 -0.25 16.10 -2.84
CA SER A 48 1.13 15.74 -3.17
C SER A 48 1.39 14.27 -2.83
N ALA A 49 2.45 13.68 -3.41
CA ALA A 49 2.78 12.30 -3.12
C ALA A 49 3.19 12.14 -1.65
N GLU A 50 2.57 11.17 -0.97
CA GLU A 50 2.79 10.89 0.45
C GLU A 50 3.36 9.50 0.63
N LEU A 51 4.23 9.34 1.63
CA LEU A 51 4.77 8.03 2.01
C LEU A 51 3.85 7.42 3.08
N ILE A 52 3.12 6.37 2.72
CA ILE A 52 2.41 5.53 3.68
C ILE A 52 3.28 4.32 3.98
N HIS A 53 3.64 4.13 5.24
CA HIS A 53 4.37 2.97 5.72
C HIS A 53 3.72 2.39 6.97
N SER A 54 3.98 1.11 7.25
CA SER A 54 3.54 0.48 8.50
C SER A 54 4.15 1.19 9.71
N ARG A 55 3.41 1.30 10.83
CA ARG A 55 3.96 1.83 12.08
C ARG A 55 5.15 0.99 12.57
N ILE A 56 5.03 -0.33 12.43
CA ILE A 56 6.09 -1.28 12.70
C ILE A 56 6.72 -1.70 11.37
N GLN A 57 7.80 -1.03 10.98
CA GLN A 57 8.54 -1.36 9.77
C GLN A 57 9.58 -2.43 10.04
N THR A 58 9.22 -3.69 9.84
CA THR A 58 10.13 -4.84 10.10
C THR A 58 11.28 -4.95 9.11
N ARG A 59 11.17 -4.30 7.94
CA ARG A 59 12.17 -4.37 6.86
C ARG A 59 12.46 -2.98 6.31
N ALA A 60 13.73 -2.59 6.34
CA ALA A 60 14.19 -1.36 5.71
C ALA A 60 14.15 -1.47 4.18
N PRO A 61 13.91 -0.35 3.46
CA PRO A 61 13.92 -0.33 2.01
C PRO A 61 15.32 -0.59 1.46
N HIS A 62 15.41 -1.16 0.26
CA HIS A 62 16.68 -1.36 -0.43
C HIS A 62 17.01 -0.17 -1.34
N CYS A 63 18.26 0.29 -1.26
CA CYS A 63 18.78 1.38 -2.07
C CYS A 63 18.77 1.04 -3.57
N PRO A 64 18.33 1.94 -4.47
CA PRO A 64 18.38 1.68 -5.91
C PRO A 64 19.80 1.54 -6.45
N GLY A 65 20.79 2.20 -5.82
CA GLY A 65 22.21 2.12 -6.20
C GLY A 65 22.86 0.79 -5.78
N CYS A 66 23.05 0.58 -4.47
CA CYS A 66 23.79 -0.59 -3.98
C CYS A 66 22.93 -1.84 -3.68
N LYS A 67 21.60 -1.75 -3.80
CA LYS A 67 20.62 -2.81 -3.47
C LYS A 67 20.64 -3.31 -2.01
N LYS A 68 21.44 -2.69 -1.13
CA LYS A 68 21.48 -3.00 0.30
C LYS A 68 20.39 -2.25 1.06
N ALA A 69 19.99 -2.82 2.20
CA ALA A 69 19.01 -2.23 3.10
C ALA A 69 19.53 -0.94 3.75
N VAL A 70 18.75 0.15 3.63
CA VAL A 70 19.06 1.45 4.26
C VAL A 70 18.38 1.50 5.62
N LYS A 71 19.05 0.96 6.64
CA LYS A 71 18.46 0.80 7.99
C LYS A 71 18.07 2.13 8.65
N ASN A 72 18.81 3.20 8.36
CA ASN A 72 18.59 4.55 8.90
C ASN A 72 17.76 5.43 7.96
N TRP A 73 16.93 4.84 7.09
CA TRP A 73 16.17 5.62 6.11
C TRP A 73 15.29 6.70 6.75
N GLN A 74 14.72 6.45 7.95
CA GLN A 74 13.88 7.44 8.64
C GLN A 74 14.62 8.72 9.05
N THR A 75 15.93 8.65 9.29
CA THR A 75 16.74 9.84 9.59
C THR A 75 17.30 10.49 8.33
N ASN A 76 17.35 9.73 7.23
CA ASN A 76 17.98 10.12 5.98
C ASN A 76 16.98 10.45 4.87
N ILE A 77 15.71 10.60 5.23
CA ILE A 77 14.60 10.91 4.33
C ILE A 77 14.29 12.41 4.37
N SER A 78 14.12 13.01 3.20
CA SER A 78 13.52 14.33 3.00
C SER A 78 12.06 14.17 2.57
N SER A 79 11.39 15.25 2.14
CA SER A 79 10.03 15.15 1.62
C SER A 79 9.88 14.28 0.37
N THR A 80 10.95 14.07 -0.40
CA THR A 80 10.90 13.40 -1.71
C THR A 80 12.05 12.43 -1.97
N GLN A 81 13.10 12.41 -1.15
CA GLN A 81 14.31 11.62 -1.40
C GLN A 81 14.82 10.92 -0.15
N ILE A 82 15.57 9.83 -0.33
CA ILE A 82 16.30 9.14 0.74
C ILE A 82 17.79 9.08 0.38
N HIS A 83 18.65 9.37 1.36
CA HIS A 83 20.09 9.20 1.26
C HIS A 83 20.56 7.85 1.81
N CYS A 84 21.41 7.15 1.06
CA CYS A 84 22.01 5.88 1.46
C CYS A 84 23.44 6.06 1.97
N ASP A 85 23.66 5.88 3.28
CA ASP A 85 24.97 6.00 3.92
C ASP A 85 26.00 4.97 3.43
N LEU A 86 25.56 3.85 2.85
CA LEU A 86 26.45 2.76 2.41
C LEU A 86 27.12 3.02 1.06
N CYS A 87 26.49 3.81 0.19
CA CYS A 87 26.97 4.03 -1.18
C CYS A 87 26.82 5.48 -1.66
N ALA A 88 26.43 6.38 -0.76
CA ALA A 88 26.17 7.80 -1.01
C ALA A 88 25.09 8.10 -2.07
N THR A 89 24.34 7.11 -2.54
CA THR A 89 23.23 7.34 -3.48
C THR A 89 22.10 8.08 -2.77
N THR A 90 21.70 9.21 -3.36
CA THR A 90 20.44 9.90 -3.04
C THR A 90 19.47 9.69 -4.19
N ALA A 91 18.27 9.19 -3.91
CA ALA A 91 17.26 8.93 -4.93
C ALA A 91 15.86 9.25 -4.42
N GLY A 92 14.90 9.40 -5.34
CA GLY A 92 13.49 9.62 -4.99
C GLY A 92 12.93 8.46 -4.17
N ILE A 93 12.03 8.74 -3.24
CA ILE A 93 11.39 7.76 -2.33
C ILE A 93 10.78 6.60 -3.13
N GLU A 94 10.14 6.89 -4.27
CA GLU A 94 9.54 5.92 -5.19
C GLU A 94 10.53 4.93 -5.81
N ASN A 95 11.82 5.26 -5.86
CA ASN A 95 12.84 4.42 -6.48
C ASN A 95 13.41 3.37 -5.51
N PHE A 96 13.08 3.47 -4.23
CA PHE A 96 13.52 2.49 -3.24
C PHE A 96 12.61 1.25 -3.28
N ASP A 97 13.22 0.07 -3.15
CA ASP A 97 12.43 -1.15 -2.98
C ASP A 97 11.95 -1.25 -1.54
N TRP A 98 10.68 -0.90 -1.33
CA TRP A 98 9.98 -0.93 -0.05
C TRP A 98 9.52 -2.32 0.37
N ARG A 99 9.77 -3.36 -0.44
CA ARG A 99 9.52 -4.76 -0.08
C ARG A 99 8.09 -5.04 0.40
N LYS A 100 7.12 -4.35 -0.21
CA LYS A 100 5.68 -4.42 0.13
C LYS A 100 5.34 -3.91 1.54
N MET A 101 6.17 -3.04 2.11
CA MET A 101 5.98 -2.50 3.46
C MET A 101 5.63 -1.00 3.50
N ALA A 102 5.67 -0.34 2.34
CA ALA A 102 5.29 1.06 2.17
C ALA A 102 4.93 1.34 0.70
N GLY A 103 4.27 2.48 0.48
CA GLY A 103 4.02 3.04 -0.85
C GLY A 103 4.14 4.57 -0.83
N TYR A 104 4.59 5.14 -1.94
CA TYR A 104 4.71 6.58 -2.14
C TYR A 104 3.88 7.00 -3.36
N ALA A 105 2.76 7.68 -3.13
CA ALA A 105 1.79 8.02 -4.18
C ALA A 105 0.89 9.19 -3.76
N GLN A 106 0.14 9.74 -4.71
CA GLN A 106 -0.93 10.73 -4.47
C GLN A 106 -2.30 10.07 -4.25
N LEU A 107 -2.48 8.85 -4.75
CA LEU A 107 -3.72 8.10 -4.71
C LEU A 107 -3.45 6.71 -4.15
N PHE A 108 -4.23 6.32 -3.15
CA PHE A 108 -4.17 5.00 -2.53
C PHE A 108 -5.56 4.37 -2.47
N ILE A 109 -5.61 3.06 -2.64
CA ILE A 109 -6.80 2.25 -2.42
C ILE A 109 -6.49 1.32 -1.23
N GLU A 110 -7.10 1.60 -0.08
CA GLU A 110 -7.05 0.73 1.12
C GLU A 110 -8.22 -0.25 1.05
N ILE A 111 -7.92 -1.53 1.21
CA ILE A 111 -8.91 -2.58 1.42
C ILE A 111 -8.93 -2.85 2.92
N THR A 112 -10.03 -2.53 3.58
CA THR A 112 -10.13 -2.65 5.03
C THR A 112 -10.39 -4.08 5.47
N ASP A 113 -10.18 -4.33 6.77
CA ASP A 113 -10.58 -5.58 7.43
C ASP A 113 -9.97 -6.85 6.80
N ILE A 114 -8.69 -6.73 6.42
CA ILE A 114 -7.85 -7.85 5.97
C ILE A 114 -6.51 -7.74 6.70
N PHE A 115 -6.09 -8.80 7.39
CA PHE A 115 -4.77 -8.76 8.01
C PHE A 115 -3.66 -8.88 6.96
N PRO A 116 -2.50 -8.24 7.19
CA PRO A 116 -1.36 -8.33 6.28
C PRO A 116 -1.02 -9.78 5.91
N LYS A 117 -0.81 -10.02 4.60
CA LYS A 117 -0.52 -11.32 4.00
C LYS A 117 -1.68 -12.33 3.97
N GLU A 118 -2.87 -11.97 4.45
CA GLU A 118 -4.05 -12.80 4.26
C GLU A 118 -4.70 -12.61 2.91
N ALA A 119 -4.45 -11.48 2.24
CA ALA A 119 -4.90 -11.27 0.87
C ALA A 119 -3.85 -10.58 0.00
N ILE A 120 -3.93 -10.87 -1.30
CA ILE A 120 -3.07 -10.32 -2.33
C ILE A 120 -3.97 -9.82 -3.47
N PRO A 121 -3.79 -8.57 -3.95
CA PRO A 121 -4.46 -8.13 -5.16
C PRO A 121 -3.95 -8.94 -6.35
N GLN A 122 -4.89 -9.52 -7.10
CA GLN A 122 -4.58 -10.25 -8.31
C GLN A 122 -4.10 -9.29 -9.40
N GLN A 123 -3.28 -9.80 -10.33
CA GLN A 123 -2.70 -8.98 -11.40
C GLN A 123 -3.79 -8.29 -12.24
N ILE A 124 -4.92 -8.97 -12.48
CA ILE A 124 -6.07 -8.42 -13.22
C ILE A 124 -6.63 -7.13 -12.59
N LEU A 125 -6.56 -6.96 -11.27
CA LEU A 125 -6.97 -5.72 -10.61
C LEU A 125 -5.97 -4.60 -10.93
N LEU A 126 -4.67 -4.88 -10.81
CA LEU A 126 -3.62 -3.91 -11.06
C LEU A 126 -3.60 -3.47 -12.53
N ASP A 127 -3.82 -4.39 -13.45
CA ASP A 127 -3.91 -4.11 -14.89
C ASP A 127 -5.11 -3.21 -15.18
N LYS A 128 -6.29 -3.52 -14.63
CA LYS A 128 -7.49 -2.69 -14.80
C LYS A 128 -7.31 -1.29 -14.24
N LEU A 129 -6.71 -1.17 -13.06
CA LEU A 129 -6.41 0.13 -12.48
C LEU A 129 -5.42 0.91 -13.37
N ALA A 130 -4.41 0.23 -13.89
CA ALA A 130 -3.45 0.84 -14.80
C ALA A 130 -4.07 1.32 -16.10
N ASP A 131 -4.97 0.54 -16.70
CA ASP A 131 -5.72 0.92 -17.90
C ASP A 131 -6.60 2.15 -17.67
N ILE A 132 -7.20 2.27 -16.48
CA ILE A 132 -8.09 3.40 -16.12
C ILE A 132 -7.28 4.67 -15.85
N THR A 133 -6.13 4.54 -15.16
CA THR A 133 -5.34 5.70 -14.72
C THR A 133 -4.15 6.04 -15.60
N ASP A 134 -3.88 5.24 -16.64
CA ASP A 134 -2.68 5.32 -17.49
C ASP A 134 -1.39 5.34 -16.66
N THR A 135 -1.32 4.53 -15.60
CA THR A 135 -0.20 4.51 -14.65
C THR A 135 -0.11 3.17 -13.95
N GLY A 136 1.10 2.61 -13.80
CA GLY A 136 1.30 1.32 -13.15
C GLY A 136 0.92 1.33 -11.66
N TRP A 137 0.20 0.30 -11.22
CA TRP A 137 -0.20 0.13 -9.82
C TRP A 137 0.66 -0.90 -9.10
N GLN A 138 0.96 -0.62 -7.83
CA GLN A 138 1.61 -1.53 -6.91
C GLN A 138 0.82 -1.59 -5.61
N TYR A 139 1.04 -2.65 -4.85
CA TYR A 139 0.44 -2.83 -3.53
C TYR A 139 1.52 -2.98 -2.46
N PHE A 140 1.15 -2.68 -1.22
CA PHE A 140 1.94 -2.89 -0.02
C PHE A 140 1.00 -3.18 1.16
N TYR A 141 1.54 -3.67 2.27
CA TYR A 141 0.79 -3.84 3.51
C TYR A 141 1.08 -2.69 4.47
N SER A 142 0.03 -2.14 5.08
CA SER A 142 0.14 -1.16 6.17
C SER A 142 -0.49 -1.71 7.43
N CYS A 143 0.32 -2.05 8.44
CA CYS A 143 -0.18 -2.27 9.78
C CYS A 143 -0.35 -0.90 10.48
N LYS A 144 -1.54 -0.65 11.03
CA LYS A 144 -1.77 0.46 11.95
C LYS A 144 -1.14 0.20 13.32
#